data_AF-J8QJ89-F1
#
_entry.id   AF-J8QJ89-F1
#
_cell.length_a   1.000
_cell.length_b   1.000
_cell.length_c   1.000
_cell.angle_alpha   90.00
_cell.angle_beta   90.00
_cell.angle_gamma   90.00
#
_symmetry.space_group_name_H-M   'P 1'
#
loop_
_entity.id
_entity.type
_entity.pdbx_description
1 polymer ?
#
loop_
_entity_poly.entity_id
_entity_poly.type
_entity_poly.pdbx_seq_one_letter_code
_entity_poly.pdbx_strand_id
1 'polypeptide(L)'
;MLLMQVAVLDDYQGISEPHFETLDKSIFEVTTFKNTLLPYSHPDTPTKVKDELVTRLEPFTVICTMRERTPFPAELIARLPNLKLLLTTGVRNASIDLAACRERGIPVAGAKDQARGDTAAAPGGSVVPGLAAAGTDSTTQ
;
A
#
# COMPACT_ATOMS: atom_id res chain seq x y z
N MET A 1 -17.38 -18.14 -8.02
CA MET A 1 -16.28 -17.20 -8.33
C MET A 1 -15.08 -17.61 -7.50
N LEU A 2 -13.85 -17.37 -7.94
CA LEU A 2 -12.66 -17.67 -7.11
C LEU A 2 -12.48 -16.55 -6.08
N LEU A 3 -12.22 -16.91 -4.83
CA LEU A 3 -12.05 -15.98 -3.72
C LEU A 3 -10.77 -15.13 -3.93
N MET A 4 -10.88 -13.81 -3.78
CA MET A 4 -9.75 -12.89 -3.84
C MET A 4 -8.99 -12.90 -2.51
N GLN A 5 -7.76 -13.38 -2.56
CA GLN A 5 -6.85 -13.39 -1.41
C GLN A 5 -6.23 -12.00 -1.22
N VAL A 6 -6.43 -11.42 -0.03
CA VAL A 6 -5.94 -10.11 0.39
C VAL A 6 -4.97 -10.27 1.56
N ALA A 7 -3.75 -9.75 1.44
CA ALA A 7 -2.81 -9.64 2.55
C ALA A 7 -2.78 -8.21 3.09
N VAL A 8 -2.80 -8.06 4.40
CA VAL A 8 -2.44 -6.80 5.07
C VAL A 8 -1.11 -7.00 5.78
N LEU A 9 -0.07 -6.30 5.32
CA LEU A 9 1.27 -6.39 5.87
C LEU A 9 1.51 -5.36 6.97
N ASP A 10 2.36 -5.72 7.91
CA ASP A 10 2.96 -4.82 8.90
C ASP A 10 1.94 -4.13 9.82
N ASP A 11 0.78 -4.78 10.05
CA ASP A 11 -0.26 -4.32 10.98
C ASP A 11 0.10 -4.65 12.43
N TYR A 12 1.21 -4.09 12.90
CA TYR A 12 1.74 -4.30 14.24
C TYR A 12 0.72 -4.01 15.35
N GLN A 13 -0.19 -3.08 15.10
CA GLN A 13 -1.16 -2.60 16.08
C GLN A 13 -2.48 -3.39 16.01
N GLY A 14 -2.68 -4.21 14.98
CA GLY A 14 -3.93 -4.94 14.76
C GLY A 14 -5.11 -4.02 14.47
N ILE A 15 -4.87 -2.88 13.83
CA ILE A 15 -5.89 -1.85 13.58
C ILE A 15 -6.60 -2.02 12.24
N SER A 16 -6.10 -2.90 11.36
CA SER A 16 -6.66 -3.06 10.02
C SER A 16 -8.00 -3.81 10.03
N GLU A 17 -8.18 -4.75 10.94
CA GLU A 17 -9.30 -5.71 10.95
C GLU A 17 -10.69 -5.05 10.80
N PRO A 18 -11.06 -4.00 11.58
CA PRO A 18 -12.37 -3.36 11.44
C PRO A 18 -12.62 -2.73 10.06
N HIS A 19 -11.57 -2.36 9.32
CA HIS A 19 -11.69 -1.78 7.98
C HIS A 19 -11.99 -2.83 6.92
N PHE A 20 -11.56 -4.08 7.13
CA PHE A 20 -11.72 -5.18 6.19
C PHE A 20 -12.91 -6.10 6.52
N GLU A 21 -13.45 -6.05 7.74
CA GLU A 21 -14.62 -6.83 8.17
C GLU A 21 -15.88 -6.60 7.33
N THR A 22 -15.99 -5.41 6.70
CA THR A 22 -17.14 -5.01 5.88
C THR A 22 -17.11 -5.60 4.46
N LEU A 23 -16.00 -6.21 4.06
CA LEU A 23 -15.89 -6.84 2.74
C LEU A 23 -16.77 -8.09 2.65
N ASP A 24 -17.32 -8.33 1.47
CA ASP A 24 -18.08 -9.54 1.19
C ASP A 24 -17.17 -10.77 1.28
N LYS A 25 -17.38 -11.58 2.33
CA LYS A 25 -16.59 -12.79 2.62
C LYS A 25 -16.81 -13.91 1.61
N SER A 26 -17.80 -13.80 0.72
CA SER A 26 -17.96 -14.71 -0.42
C SER A 26 -17.06 -14.34 -1.60
N ILE A 27 -16.46 -13.14 -1.57
CA ILE A 27 -15.57 -12.61 -2.60
C ILE A 27 -14.15 -12.46 -2.07
N PHE A 28 -13.95 -12.03 -0.82
CA PHE A 28 -12.63 -11.70 -0.26
C PHE A 28 -12.26 -12.57 0.94
N GLU A 29 -11.02 -13.06 0.94
CA GLU A 29 -10.36 -13.61 2.13
C GLU A 29 -9.24 -12.67 2.56
N VAL A 30 -9.21 -12.28 3.83
CA VAL A 30 -8.24 -11.31 4.33
C VAL A 30 -7.33 -11.97 5.36
N THR A 31 -6.03 -11.94 5.10
CA THR A 31 -4.99 -12.38 6.04
C THR A 31 -4.18 -11.18 6.52
N THR A 32 -4.17 -10.95 7.83
CA THR A 32 -3.41 -9.86 8.45
C THR A 32 -2.12 -10.38 9.06
N PHE A 33 -1.04 -9.69 8.76
CA PHE A 33 0.28 -9.98 9.25
C PHE A 33 0.79 -8.89 10.19
N LYS A 34 1.03 -9.26 11.45
CA LYS A 34 1.49 -8.34 12.50
C LYS A 34 3.02 -8.28 12.62
N ASN A 35 3.77 -8.91 11.71
CA ASN A 35 5.22 -8.91 11.70
C ASN A 35 5.76 -8.66 10.29
N THR A 36 6.92 -8.01 10.22
CA THR A 36 7.69 -7.80 9.00
C THR A 36 8.77 -8.88 8.87
N LEU A 37 8.96 -9.41 7.67
CA LEU A 37 10.14 -10.21 7.33
C LEU A 37 11.29 -9.28 6.91
N LEU A 38 12.53 -9.78 6.94
CA LEU A 38 13.68 -8.96 6.51
C LEU A 38 13.45 -8.41 5.08
N PRO A 39 13.73 -7.12 4.82
CA PRO A 39 13.48 -6.50 3.52
C PRO A 39 14.18 -7.24 2.38
N TYR A 40 13.45 -7.50 1.29
CA TYR A 40 13.99 -8.20 0.12
C TYR A 40 15.25 -7.53 -0.46
N SER A 41 15.28 -6.20 -0.41
CA SER A 41 16.34 -5.34 -0.94
C SER A 41 17.56 -5.17 -0.02
N HIS A 42 17.51 -5.61 1.24
CA HIS A 42 18.66 -5.47 2.14
C HIS A 42 19.79 -6.43 1.73
N PRO A 43 21.06 -5.99 1.71
CA PRO A 43 22.19 -6.81 1.26
C PRO A 43 22.38 -8.06 2.12
N ASP A 44 22.14 -7.95 3.42
CA ASP A 44 22.29 -9.07 4.36
C ASP A 44 21.07 -9.99 4.45
N THR A 45 19.99 -9.73 3.69
CA THR A 45 18.83 -10.63 3.70
C THR A 45 19.21 -11.94 3.01
N PRO A 46 19.25 -13.08 3.73
CA PRO A 46 19.63 -14.36 3.15
C PRO A 46 18.64 -14.79 2.07
N THR A 47 19.11 -15.49 1.02
CA THR A 47 18.26 -16.00 -0.07
C THR A 47 17.06 -16.77 0.46
N LYS A 48 17.27 -17.62 1.47
CA LYS A 48 16.19 -18.38 2.12
C LYS A 48 15.07 -17.47 2.66
N VAL A 49 15.42 -16.33 3.27
CA VAL A 49 14.42 -15.38 3.80
C VAL A 49 13.70 -14.64 2.67
N LYS A 50 14.39 -14.36 1.56
CA LYS A 50 13.76 -13.83 0.34
C LYS A 50 12.73 -14.82 -0.23
N ASP A 51 13.08 -16.10 -0.25
CA ASP A 51 12.19 -17.17 -0.71
C ASP A 51 10.99 -17.38 0.24
N GLU A 52 11.21 -17.28 1.55
CA GLU A 52 10.13 -17.30 2.55
C GLU A 52 9.18 -16.12 2.37
N LEU A 53 9.69 -14.92 2.07
CA LEU A 53 8.85 -13.75 1.77
C LEU A 53 8.03 -13.98 0.49
N VAL A 54 8.63 -14.51 -0.57
CA VAL A 54 7.91 -14.84 -1.81
C VAL A 54 6.83 -15.89 -1.54
N THR A 55 7.17 -16.98 -0.87
CA THR A 55 6.22 -18.05 -0.52
C THR A 55 5.04 -17.51 0.29
N ARG A 56 5.32 -16.61 1.24
CA ARG A 56 4.29 -15.96 2.06
C ARG A 56 3.37 -15.07 1.23
N LEU A 57 3.88 -14.37 0.22
CA LEU A 57 3.10 -13.38 -0.55
C LEU A 57 2.47 -13.96 -1.82
N GLU A 58 3.00 -15.07 -2.35
CA GLU A 58 2.57 -15.70 -3.60
C GLU A 58 1.06 -15.97 -3.70
N PRO A 59 0.35 -16.44 -2.65
CA PRO A 59 -1.08 -16.73 -2.76
C PRO A 59 -1.97 -15.50 -2.96
N PHE A 60 -1.45 -14.30 -2.68
CA PHE A 60 -2.26 -13.09 -2.60
C PHE A 60 -2.42 -12.38 -3.93
N THR A 61 -3.67 -11.99 -4.21
CA THR A 61 -4.03 -11.19 -5.39
C THR A 61 -4.02 -9.69 -5.10
N VAL A 62 -4.24 -9.33 -3.85
CA VAL A 62 -4.18 -7.95 -3.35
C VAL A 62 -3.25 -7.92 -2.16
N ILE A 63 -2.32 -6.96 -2.13
CA ILE A 63 -1.46 -6.74 -0.96
C ILE A 63 -1.61 -5.29 -0.51
N CYS A 64 -2.01 -5.10 0.74
CA CYS A 64 -1.98 -3.82 1.43
C CYS A 64 -0.73 -3.73 2.30
N THR A 65 0.18 -2.82 1.96
CA THR A 65 1.39 -2.55 2.74
C THR A 65 1.24 -1.28 3.56
N MET A 66 1.68 -1.35 4.81
CA MET A 66 1.71 -0.19 5.70
C MET A 66 3.05 0.51 5.63
N ARG A 67 3.04 1.77 5.19
CA ARG A 67 4.24 2.61 5.04
C ARG A 67 5.29 1.92 4.14
N GLU A 68 6.52 2.39 4.21
CA GLU A 68 7.70 1.89 3.51
C GLU A 68 8.34 0.64 4.17
N ARG A 69 7.62 -0.04 5.08
CA ARG A 69 8.16 -1.09 5.98
C ARG A 69 8.56 -2.38 5.25
N THR A 70 7.77 -2.81 4.27
CA THR A 70 8.08 -3.94 3.40
C THR A 70 8.31 -3.43 1.99
N PRO A 71 9.57 -3.37 1.50
CA PRO A 71 9.86 -2.93 0.13
C PRO A 71 9.41 -3.94 -0.92
N PHE A 72 8.93 -3.41 -2.05
CA PHE A 72 8.56 -4.14 -3.27
C PHE A 72 9.48 -3.72 -4.43
N PRO A 73 10.73 -4.21 -4.45
CA PRO A 73 11.61 -4.03 -5.60
C PRO A 73 11.15 -4.89 -6.80
N ALA A 74 11.63 -4.56 -8.00
CA ALA A 74 11.31 -5.29 -9.23
C ALA A 74 11.49 -6.81 -9.11
N GLU A 75 12.55 -7.30 -8.44
CA GLU A 75 12.79 -8.74 -8.35
C GLU A 75 11.78 -9.46 -7.45
N LEU A 76 11.31 -8.80 -6.38
CA LEU A 76 10.22 -9.35 -5.56
C LEU A 76 8.93 -9.36 -6.38
N ILE A 77 8.60 -8.22 -6.99
CA ILE A 77 7.39 -8.08 -7.81
C ILE A 77 7.35 -9.20 -8.86
N ALA A 78 8.43 -9.41 -9.63
CA ALA A 78 8.50 -10.44 -10.66
C ALA A 78 8.19 -11.87 -10.17
N ARG A 79 8.42 -12.15 -8.88
CA ARG A 79 8.17 -13.46 -8.25
C ARG A 79 6.76 -13.61 -7.66
N LEU A 80 5.89 -12.61 -7.81
CA LEU A 80 4.50 -12.64 -7.35
C LEU A 80 3.55 -12.76 -8.55
N PRO A 81 3.29 -13.97 -9.08
CA PRO A 81 2.49 -14.18 -10.28
C PRO A 81 1.00 -13.84 -10.09
N ASN A 82 0.49 -13.97 -8.86
CA ASN A 82 -0.93 -13.74 -8.57
C ASN A 82 -1.26 -12.28 -8.24
N LEU A 83 -0.25 -11.46 -7.97
CA LEU A 83 -0.44 -10.06 -7.55
C LEU A 83 -1.09 -9.25 -8.67
N LYS A 84 -2.23 -8.63 -8.35
CA LYS A 84 -3.05 -7.81 -9.27
C LYS A 84 -3.27 -6.39 -8.75
N LEU A 85 -3.03 -6.13 -7.48
CA LEU A 85 -3.22 -4.80 -6.88
C LEU A 85 -2.32 -4.65 -5.65
N LEU A 86 -1.65 -3.50 -5.55
CA LEU A 86 -0.89 -3.12 -4.37
C LEU A 86 -1.50 -1.85 -3.75
N LEU A 87 -1.88 -1.93 -2.48
CA LEU A 87 -2.41 -0.81 -1.70
C LEU A 87 -1.33 -0.31 -0.73
N THR A 88 -1.21 1.00 -0.56
CA THR A 88 -0.29 1.58 0.43
C THR A 88 -0.99 2.62 1.30
N THR A 89 -0.69 2.61 2.60
CA THR A 89 -1.18 3.64 3.53
C THR A 89 -0.37 4.93 3.36
N GLY A 90 -0.90 5.88 2.58
CA GLY A 90 -0.27 7.16 2.27
C GLY A 90 -0.16 7.42 0.76
N VAL A 91 0.07 8.67 0.39
CA VAL A 91 0.11 9.11 -1.02
C VAL A 91 1.41 8.82 -1.74
N ARG A 92 2.48 8.50 -1.01
CA ARG A 92 3.82 8.22 -1.55
C ARG A 92 4.46 7.08 -0.77
N ASN A 93 5.01 6.11 -1.49
CA ASN A 93 5.79 5.02 -0.91
C ASN A 93 6.96 4.70 -1.86
N ALA A 94 8.14 5.23 -1.51
CA ALA A 94 9.35 5.09 -2.33
C ALA A 94 9.93 3.66 -2.31
N SER A 95 9.39 2.79 -1.45
CA SER A 95 9.81 1.40 -1.37
C SER A 95 9.12 0.49 -2.38
N ILE A 96 8.24 1.02 -3.24
CA ILE A 96 7.58 0.27 -4.32
C ILE A 96 8.20 0.68 -5.65
N ASP A 97 8.66 -0.31 -6.42
CA ASP A 97 9.08 -0.10 -7.80
C ASP A 97 7.84 0.04 -8.71
N LEU A 98 7.41 1.30 -8.90
CA LEU A 98 6.25 1.63 -9.72
C LEU A 98 6.45 1.28 -11.20
N ALA A 99 7.68 1.27 -11.70
CA ALA A 99 7.96 0.90 -13.09
C ALA A 99 7.72 -0.60 -13.30
N ALA A 100 8.21 -1.44 -12.39
CA ALA A 100 7.96 -2.88 -12.42
C ALA A 100 6.48 -3.22 -12.25
N CYS A 101 5.75 -2.51 -11.37
CA CYS A 101 4.30 -2.63 -11.25
C CYS A 101 3.59 -2.30 -12.57
N ARG A 102 3.96 -1.18 -13.20
CA ARG A 102 3.37 -0.74 -14.48
C ARG A 102 3.65 -1.73 -15.61
N GLU A 103 4.87 -2.23 -15.74
CA GLU A 103 5.25 -3.22 -16.77
C GLU A 103 4.41 -4.49 -16.67
N ARG A 104 4.05 -4.88 -15.43
CA ARG A 104 3.20 -6.06 -15.17
C ARG A 104 1.70 -5.76 -15.12
N GLY A 105 1.28 -4.52 -15.33
CA GLY A 105 -0.13 -4.11 -15.26
C GLY A 105 -0.72 -4.22 -13.84
N ILE A 106 0.10 -4.04 -12.80
CA ILE A 106 -0.30 -4.06 -11.40
C ILE A 106 -0.57 -2.61 -10.95
N PRO A 107 -1.83 -2.17 -10.83
CA PRO A 107 -2.15 -0.86 -10.26
C PRO A 107 -1.63 -0.74 -8.82
N VAL A 108 -1.24 0.49 -8.47
CA VAL A 108 -0.84 0.87 -7.12
C VAL A 108 -1.75 1.99 -6.63
N ALA A 109 -2.45 1.78 -5.51
CA ALA A 109 -3.34 2.79 -4.94
C ALA A 109 -2.88 3.21 -3.53
N GLY A 110 -2.75 4.52 -3.33
CA GLY A 110 -2.43 5.12 -2.05
C GLY A 110 -3.64 5.71 -1.35
N ALA A 111 -3.66 5.68 -0.02
CA ALA A 111 -4.63 6.44 0.77
C ALA A 111 -4.23 7.93 0.80
N LYS A 112 -5.16 8.81 0.40
CA LYS A 112 -5.02 10.25 0.68
C LYS A 112 -5.27 10.46 2.16
N ASP A 113 -4.39 11.21 2.82
CA ASP A 113 -4.69 11.73 4.15
C ASP A 113 -5.99 12.52 4.03
N GLN A 114 -7.05 12.07 4.71
CA GLN A 114 -8.11 13.00 5.06
C GLN A 114 -7.44 13.94 6.05
N ALA A 115 -7.06 15.12 5.57
CA ALA A 115 -6.53 16.17 6.43
C ALA A 115 -7.37 16.20 7.70
N ARG A 116 -6.70 16.11 8.86
CA ARG A 116 -7.27 16.45 10.16
C ARG A 116 -8.16 17.66 9.92
N GLY A 117 -9.48 17.48 10.06
CA GLY A 117 -10.45 18.40 9.50
C GLY A 117 -10.03 19.85 9.73
N ASP A 118 -10.00 20.63 8.66
CA ASP A 118 -10.08 22.07 8.76
C ASP A 118 -11.37 22.35 9.53
N THR A 119 -11.27 22.50 10.85
CA THR A 119 -12.34 23.13 11.61
C THR A 119 -12.38 24.55 11.10
N ALA A 120 -13.32 24.79 10.20
CA ALA A 120 -13.78 26.10 9.83
C ALA A 120 -14.16 26.85 11.12
N ALA A 121 -13.27 27.72 11.55
CA ALA A 121 -13.58 28.82 12.43
C ALA A 121 -13.24 30.10 11.67
N ALA A 122 -14.27 30.77 11.17
CA ALA A 122 -14.25 32.17 10.80
C ALA A 122 -15.30 32.89 11.67
N PRO A 123 -15.22 34.22 11.93
CA PRO A 123 -14.42 35.20 11.19
C PRO A 123 -13.56 36.14 12.07
N GLY A 124 -12.46 36.63 11.50
CA GLY A 124 -11.66 37.69 12.11
C GLY A 124 -10.62 38.26 11.15
N GLY A 125 -11.05 39.21 10.33
CA GLY A 125 -10.26 40.38 9.91
C GLY A 125 -9.01 40.22 9.03
N SER A 126 -9.11 40.84 7.85
CA SER A 126 -8.06 41.48 7.04
C SER A 126 -7.57 40.73 5.80
N VAL A 127 -7.95 41.30 4.66
CA VAL A 127 -7.55 40.96 3.30
C VAL A 127 -6.22 41.67 2.97
N VAL A 128 -5.28 40.98 2.34
CA VAL A 128 -4.50 41.52 1.20
C VAL A 128 -4.14 40.40 0.20
N PRO A 129 -4.10 40.67 -1.12
CA PRO A 129 -4.20 39.66 -2.17
C PRO A 129 -2.86 39.35 -2.86
N GLY A 130 -2.75 38.14 -3.42
CA GLY A 130 -1.87 37.84 -4.55
C GLY A 130 -0.83 36.75 -4.32
N LEU A 131 -1.11 35.54 -4.81
CA LEU A 131 -0.26 34.85 -5.79
C LEU A 131 -1.06 33.67 -6.39
N ALA A 132 -1.02 33.59 -7.72
CA ALA A 132 -1.81 32.68 -8.53
C ALA A 132 -1.35 31.21 -8.45
N ALA A 133 -2.28 30.35 -8.90
CA ALA A 133 -2.29 28.89 -8.94
C ALA A 133 -1.05 28.16 -9.51
N ALA A 134 -0.79 26.97 -8.96
CA ALA A 134 -0.29 25.75 -9.62
C ALA A 134 -0.34 24.62 -8.57
N GLY A 135 -0.83 23.40 -8.75
CA GLY A 135 -1.42 22.63 -9.84
C GLY A 135 -1.91 21.31 -9.20
N THR A 136 -2.92 20.67 -9.80
CA THR A 136 -3.57 19.47 -9.29
C THR A 136 -2.87 18.21 -9.79
N ASP A 137 -1.98 17.61 -8.99
CA ASP A 137 -1.36 16.34 -9.35
C ASP A 137 -1.97 15.17 -8.55
N SER A 138 -3.11 14.70 -9.04
CA SER A 138 -3.68 13.41 -8.62
C SER A 138 -2.91 12.30 -9.32
N THR A 139 -1.96 11.68 -8.61
CA THR A 139 -1.34 10.43 -9.08
C THR A 139 -2.24 9.25 -8.70
N THR A 140 -3.30 9.08 -9.50
CA THR A 140 -3.73 7.74 -9.87
C THR A 140 -2.99 7.48 -11.18
N GLN A 141 -1.97 6.62 -11.15
CA GLN A 141 -1.25 6.16 -12.34
C GLN A 141 -1.38 4.65 -12.46
#